data_AF-V5HER2-F1
#
_entry.id   AF-V5HER2-F1
#
_cell.length_a   1.000
_cell.length_b   1.000
_cell.length_c   1.000
_cell.angle_alpha   90.00
_cell.angle_beta   90.00
_cell.angle_gamma   90.00
#
_symmetry.space_group_name_H-M   'P 1'
#
loop_
_entity.id
_entity.type
_entity.pdbx_description
1 polymer ?
#
loop_
_entity_poly.entity_id
_entity_poly.type
_entity_poly.pdbx_seq_one_letter_code
_entity_poly.pdbx_strand_id
1 'polypeptide(L)'
;MEAKETIMNSLKKAAMDAKDKIMDGVMDAAMEAKEKIKNSVKDAAREALEKFQTSAIEYLGKKAESLMGGLINKQRGSYSVEDIESYVKFVAVLSNDIDQMGQDLIEQGRKLLEE
;
A
#
# COMPACT_ATOMS: atom_id res chain seq x y z
N MET A 1 -46.03 10.80 -56.26
CA MET A 1 -45.14 9.74 -55.72
C MET A 1 -43.94 10.37 -55.03
N GLU A 2 -43.32 11.41 -55.62
CA GLU A 2 -42.12 12.12 -55.11
C GLU A 2 -42.25 12.75 -53.71
N ALA A 3 -43.35 13.45 -53.39
CA ALA A 3 -43.47 14.14 -52.09
C ALA A 3 -43.42 13.18 -50.88
N LYS A 4 -43.95 11.96 -51.04
CA LYS A 4 -43.94 10.94 -49.99
C LYS A 4 -42.53 10.38 -49.76
N GLU A 5 -41.75 10.24 -50.84
CA GLU A 5 -40.37 9.76 -50.81
C GLU A 5 -39.42 10.78 -50.19
N THR A 6 -39.59 12.07 -50.50
CA THR A 6 -38.84 13.17 -49.87
C THR A 6 -39.07 13.26 -48.35
N ILE A 7 -40.32 13.08 -47.90
CA ILE A 7 -40.66 13.06 -46.47
C ILE A 7 -40.01 11.84 -45.80
N MET A 8 -40.09 10.66 -46.42
CA MET A 8 -39.49 9.43 -45.90
C MET A 8 -37.97 9.55 -45.71
N ASN A 9 -37.28 10.15 -46.68
CA ASN A 9 -35.83 10.32 -46.64
C ASN A 9 -35.38 11.33 -45.58
N SER A 10 -36.11 12.44 -45.44
CA SER A 10 -35.86 13.41 -44.37
C SER A 10 -36.05 12.80 -42.98
N LEU A 11 -37.09 11.97 -42.81
CA LEU A 11 -37.35 11.27 -41.54
C LEU A 11 -36.23 10.27 -41.20
N LYS A 12 -35.77 9.50 -42.19
CA LYS A 12 -34.63 8.59 -42.02
C LYS A 12 -33.37 9.34 -41.61
N LYS A 13 -33.07 10.46 -42.26
CA LYS A 13 -31.90 11.29 -41.92
C LYS A 13 -32.00 11.83 -40.50
N ALA A 14 -33.13 12.42 -40.13
CA ALA A 14 -33.33 12.93 -38.76
C ALA A 14 -33.22 11.82 -37.71
N ALA A 15 -33.72 10.61 -38.01
CA ALA A 15 -33.59 9.46 -37.13
C ALA A 15 -32.13 8.99 -36.99
N MET A 16 -31.34 9.00 -38.07
CA MET A 16 -29.91 8.67 -38.04
C MET A 16 -29.13 9.74 -37.27
N ASP A 17 -29.35 11.03 -37.55
CA ASP A 17 -28.70 12.14 -36.85
C ASP A 17 -29.03 12.13 -35.34
N ALA A 18 -30.27 11.79 -34.97
CA ALA A 18 -30.66 11.64 -33.57
C ALA A 18 -29.98 10.43 -32.91
N LYS A 19 -29.91 9.29 -33.61
CA LYS A 19 -29.21 8.09 -33.14
C LYS A 19 -27.73 8.37 -32.90
N ASP A 20 -27.05 9.04 -33.83
CA ASP A 20 -25.62 9.32 -33.73
C ASP A 20 -25.34 10.26 -32.55
N LYS A 21 -26.14 11.32 -32.37
CA LYS A 21 -26.04 12.20 -31.19
C LYS A 21 -26.27 11.48 -29.86
N ILE A 22 -27.22 10.55 -29.82
CA ILE A 22 -27.45 9.72 -28.63
C ILE A 22 -26.23 8.83 -28.38
N MET A 23 -25.67 8.23 -29.42
CA MET A 23 -24.52 7.34 -29.30
C MET A 23 -23.26 8.09 -28.83
N ASP A 24 -23.02 9.29 -29.35
CA ASP A 24 -21.92 10.17 -28.92
C ASP A 24 -22.09 10.54 -27.43
N GLY A 25 -23.28 11.00 -27.02
CA GLY A 25 -23.54 11.35 -25.63
C GLY A 25 -23.41 10.16 -24.66
N VAL A 26 -23.75 8.95 -25.11
CA VAL A 26 -23.54 7.71 -24.33
C VAL A 26 -22.06 7.37 -24.23
N MET A 27 -21.28 7.52 -25.30
CA MET A 27 -19.83 7.30 -25.27
C MET A 27 -19.13 8.28 -24.33
N ASP A 28 -19.48 9.57 -24.38
CA ASP A 28 -18.90 10.60 -23.51
C ASP A 28 -19.20 10.30 -22.04
N ALA A 29 -20.46 10.00 -21.72
CA ALA A 29 -20.87 9.62 -20.36
C ALA A 29 -20.15 8.35 -19.88
N ALA A 30 -19.97 7.35 -20.75
CA ALA A 30 -19.24 6.13 -20.42
C ALA A 30 -17.74 6.41 -20.18
N MET A 31 -17.13 7.31 -20.96
CA MET A 31 -15.73 7.69 -20.79
C MET A 31 -15.51 8.45 -19.48
N GLU A 32 -16.40 9.40 -19.15
CA GLU A 32 -16.36 10.10 -17.86
C GLU A 32 -16.54 9.15 -16.68
N ALA A 33 -17.52 8.23 -16.75
CA ALA A 33 -17.75 7.25 -15.69
C ALA A 33 -16.52 6.35 -15.50
N LYS A 34 -15.89 5.91 -16.59
CA LYS A 34 -14.67 5.10 -16.55
C LYS A 34 -13.51 5.86 -15.89
N GLU A 35 -13.27 7.12 -16.26
CA GLU A 35 -12.20 7.92 -15.64
C GLU A 35 -12.47 8.19 -14.16
N LYS A 36 -13.72 8.47 -13.77
CA LYS A 36 -14.11 8.60 -12.35
C LYS A 36 -13.81 7.32 -11.57
N ILE A 37 -14.24 6.16 -12.07
CA ILE A 37 -13.98 4.87 -11.42
C ILE A 37 -12.48 4.62 -11.29
N LYS A 38 -11.70 4.83 -12.36
CA LYS A 38 -10.25 4.64 -12.37
C LYS A 38 -9.56 5.51 -11.31
N ASN A 39 -9.93 6.79 -11.21
CA ASN A 39 -9.36 7.70 -10.21
C ASN A 39 -9.76 7.28 -8.79
N SER A 40 -11.03 6.94 -8.56
CA SER A 40 -11.48 6.44 -7.25
C SER A 40 -10.75 5.17 -6.81
N VAL A 41 -10.51 4.22 -7.72
CA VAL A 41 -9.73 3.01 -7.42
C VAL A 41 -8.28 3.35 -7.08
N LYS A 42 -7.66 4.28 -7.83
CA LYS A 42 -6.29 4.72 -7.58
C LYS A 42 -6.17 5.40 -6.21
N ASP A 43 -7.10 6.27 -5.87
CA ASP A 43 -7.11 7.00 -4.59
C ASP A 43 -7.33 6.03 -3.42
N ALA A 44 -8.28 5.09 -3.54
CA ALA A 44 -8.49 4.05 -2.53
C ALA A 44 -7.26 3.15 -2.34
N ALA A 45 -6.59 2.76 -3.43
CA ALA A 45 -5.37 1.98 -3.35
C ALA A 45 -4.23 2.74 -2.66
N ARG A 46 -4.11 4.05 -2.94
CA ARG A 46 -3.14 4.93 -2.29
C ARG A 46 -3.41 5.06 -0.80
N GLU A 47 -4.66 5.35 -0.40
CA GLU A 47 -5.02 5.45 1.01
C GLU A 47 -4.79 4.12 1.77
N ALA A 48 -5.13 2.99 1.15
CA ALA A 48 -4.88 1.67 1.73
C ALA A 48 -3.39 1.43 1.94
N LEU A 49 -2.55 1.81 0.98
CA LEU A 49 -1.10 1.71 1.09
C LEU A 49 -0.55 2.61 2.20
N GLU A 50 -0.98 3.87 2.27
CA GLU A 50 -0.54 4.82 3.31
C GLU A 50 -0.94 4.34 4.73
N LYS A 51 -2.17 3.83 4.88
CA LYS A 51 -2.63 3.21 6.14
C LYS A 51 -1.80 1.98 6.49
N PHE A 52 -1.59 1.09 5.52
CA PHE A 52 -0.77 -0.11 5.73
C PHE A 52 0.65 0.22 6.15
N GLN A 53 1.32 1.16 5.45
CA GLN A 53 2.67 1.60 5.80
C GLN A 53 2.74 2.15 7.22
N THR A 54 1.78 3.01 7.59
CA THR A 54 1.72 3.60 8.93
C THR A 54 1.55 2.53 9.99
N SER A 55 0.59 1.61 9.82
CA SER A 55 0.36 0.51 10.77
C SER A 55 1.53 -0.47 10.83
N ALA A 56 2.18 -0.75 9.69
CA ALA A 56 3.35 -1.61 9.65
C ALA A 56 4.52 -0.99 10.43
N ILE A 57 4.79 0.31 10.23
CA ILE A 57 5.82 1.03 10.99
C ILE A 57 5.52 1.00 12.49
N GLU A 58 4.28 1.28 12.90
CA GLU A 58 3.91 1.25 14.31
C GLU A 58 4.08 -0.15 14.93
N TYR A 59 3.59 -1.18 14.24
CA TYR A 59 3.70 -2.56 14.69
C TYR A 59 5.17 -3.01 14.80
N LEU A 60 5.96 -2.75 13.77
CA LEU A 60 7.39 -3.10 13.73
C LEU A 60 8.16 -2.34 14.81
N GLY A 61 7.84 -1.06 15.05
CA GLY A 61 8.41 -0.26 16.13
C GLY A 61 8.16 -0.90 17.50
N LYS A 62 6.89 -1.21 17.83
CA LYS A 62 6.53 -1.88 19.10
C LYS A 62 7.22 -3.23 19.25
N LYS A 63 7.34 -3.99 18.16
CA LYS A 63 8.02 -5.28 18.17
C LYS A 63 9.51 -5.12 18.44
N ALA A 64 10.16 -4.14 17.81
CA ALA A 64 11.57 -3.82 18.02
C ALA A 64 11.83 -3.37 19.47
N GLU A 65 10.98 -2.50 20.03
CA GLU A 65 11.05 -2.09 21.43
C GLU A 65 10.95 -3.29 22.39
N SER A 66 10.01 -4.21 22.14
CA SER A 66 9.85 -5.41 22.95
C SER A 66 11.08 -6.34 22.88
N LEU A 67 11.67 -6.51 21.70
CA LEU A 67 12.87 -7.35 21.52
C LEU A 67 14.08 -6.73 22.22
N MET A 68 14.33 -5.44 22.01
CA MET A 68 15.39 -4.68 22.67
C MET A 68 15.23 -4.70 24.19
N GLY A 69 14.00 -4.48 24.69
CA GLY A 69 13.69 -4.58 26.11
C GLY A 69 13.96 -5.98 26.67
N GLY A 70 13.69 -7.04 25.92
CA GLY A 70 14.04 -8.42 26.27
C GLY A 70 15.55 -8.63 26.43
N LEU A 71 16.34 -8.14 25.47
CA LEU A 71 17.81 -8.22 25.54
C LEU A 71 18.39 -7.44 26.73
N ILE A 72 17.92 -6.21 26.94
CA ILE A 72 18.35 -5.38 28.08
C ILE A 72 18.01 -6.09 29.39
N ASN A 73 16.80 -6.62 29.53
CA ASN A 73 16.38 -7.33 30.74
C ASN A 73 17.16 -8.62 30.99
N LYS A 74 17.58 -9.34 29.95
CA LYS A 74 18.44 -10.53 30.05
C LYS A 74 19.79 -10.20 30.68
N GLN A 75 20.36 -9.04 30.36
CA GLN A 75 21.66 -8.58 30.87
C GLN A 75 21.53 -7.77 32.17
N ARG A 76 20.29 -7.42 32.57
CA ARG A 76 20.02 -6.58 33.74
C ARG A 76 20.40 -7.28 35.03
N GLY A 77 21.11 -6.58 35.91
CA GLY A 77 21.57 -7.09 37.20
C GLY A 77 22.90 -7.84 37.15
N SER A 78 23.40 -8.19 35.96
CA SER A 78 24.76 -8.73 35.76
C SER A 78 25.81 -7.63 35.65
N TYR A 79 25.38 -6.39 35.43
CA TYR A 79 26.24 -5.22 35.25
C TYR A 79 25.68 -4.03 36.04
N SER A 80 26.57 -3.29 36.69
CA SER A 80 26.32 -1.93 37.17
C SER A 80 26.39 -0.94 36.02
N VAL A 81 25.48 0.03 36.01
CA VAL A 81 25.46 1.17 35.08
C VAL A 81 26.19 2.40 35.63
N GLU A 82 26.54 2.37 36.92
CA GLU A 82 27.27 3.45 37.60
C GLU A 82 28.79 3.25 37.52
N ASP A 83 29.23 2.01 37.31
CA ASP A 83 30.64 1.66 37.09
C ASP A 83 30.96 1.62 35.60
N ILE A 84 31.97 2.39 35.19
CA ILE A 84 32.32 2.59 33.77
C ILE A 84 32.78 1.29 33.12
N GLU A 85 33.58 0.47 33.79
CA GLU A 85 34.08 -0.78 33.22
C GLU A 85 32.95 -1.80 33.04
N SER A 86 32.09 -1.92 34.04
CA SER A 86 30.88 -2.73 33.99
C SER A 86 29.90 -2.26 32.92
N TYR A 87 29.68 -0.95 32.78
CA TYR A 87 28.82 -0.38 31.75
C TYR A 87 29.36 -0.66 30.34
N VAL A 88 30.67 -0.53 30.13
CA VAL A 88 31.32 -0.86 28.85
C VAL A 88 31.12 -2.34 28.49
N LYS A 89 31.27 -3.24 29.47
CA LYS A 89 31.00 -4.68 29.26
C LYS A 89 29.53 -4.96 28.97
N PHE A 90 28.61 -4.29 29.67
CA PHE A 90 27.17 -4.37 29.41
C PHE A 90 26.84 -3.98 27.97
N VAL A 91 27.34 -2.85 27.50
CA VAL A 91 27.14 -2.38 26.12
C VAL A 91 27.72 -3.38 25.12
N ALA A 92 28.93 -3.90 25.35
CA ALA A 92 29.58 -4.86 24.45
C ALA A 92 28.76 -6.16 24.31
N VAL A 93 28.26 -6.71 25.42
CA VAL A 93 27.43 -7.93 25.38
C VAL A 93 26.07 -7.65 24.72
N LEU A 94 25.45 -6.51 25.01
CA LEU A 94 24.20 -6.12 24.37
C LEU A 94 24.37 -5.95 22.86
N SER A 95 25.47 -5.35 22.39
CA SER A 95 25.79 -5.25 20.97
C SER A 95 25.91 -6.62 20.31
N ASN A 96 26.60 -7.57 20.94
CA ASN A 96 26.71 -8.94 20.40
C ASN A 96 25.34 -9.65 20.32
N ASP A 97 24.50 -9.48 21.34
CA ASP A 97 23.15 -10.05 21.35
C ASP A 97 22.27 -9.44 20.23
N ILE A 98 22.41 -8.15 19.94
CA ILE A 98 21.72 -7.47 18.83
C ILE A 98 22.22 -7.98 17.47
N ASP A 99 23.54 -8.10 17.30
CA ASP A 99 24.13 -8.60 16.05
C ASP A 99 23.64 -10.02 15.74
N GLN A 100 23.65 -10.91 16.74
CA GLN A 100 23.13 -12.27 16.58
C GLN A 100 21.65 -12.28 16.22
N MET A 101 20.83 -11.46 16.89
CA MET A 101 19.41 -11.31 16.54
C MET A 101 19.23 -10.86 15.09
N GLY A 102 20.05 -9.92 14.62
CA GLY A 102 20.05 -9.49 13.22
C GLY A 102 20.33 -10.63 12.24
N GLN A 103 21.33 -11.48 12.54
CA GLN A 103 21.64 -12.65 11.72
C GLN A 103 20.48 -13.66 11.71
N ASP A 104 19.89 -13.94 12.86
CA ASP A 104 18.76 -14.88 12.97
C ASP A 104 17.53 -14.39 12.18
N LEU A 105 17.27 -13.08 12.19
CA LEU A 105 16.19 -12.47 11.41
C LEU A 105 16.44 -12.57 9.91
N ILE A 106 17.68 -12.34 9.46
CA ILE A 106 18.07 -12.51 8.05
C ILE A 106 17.86 -13.95 7.61
N GLU A 107 18.27 -14.92 8.42
CA GLU A 107 18.14 -16.35 8.13
C GLU A 107 16.67 -16.79 8.06
N GLN A 108 15.83 -16.34 9.00
CA GLN A 108 14.39 -16.57 8.93
C GLN A 108 13.77 -15.95 7.66
N GLY A 109 14.19 -14.73 7.30
CA GLY A 109 13.76 -14.08 6.08
C GLY A 109 14.12 -14.87 4.81
N ARG A 110 15.30 -15.48 4.76
CA ARG A 110 15.71 -16.35 3.65
C ARG A 110 14.83 -17.59 3.53
N LYS A 111 14.58 -18.28 4.63
CA LYS A 111 13.73 -19.49 4.65
C LYS A 111 12.33 -19.22 4.10
N LEU A 112 11.73 -18.08 4.48
CA LEU A 112 10.42 -17.67 3.99
C LEU A 112 10.37 -17.35 2.49
N LEU A 113 11.52 -17.06 1.86
CA LEU A 113 11.61 -16.81 0.41
C LEU A 113 11.89 -18.07 -0.40
N GLU A 114 12.33 -19.14 0.25
CA GLU A 114 12.64 -20.44 -0.36
C GLU A 114 11.46 -21.44 -0.29
N GLU A 115 10.42 -21.14 0.49
CA GLU A 115 9.12 -21.85 0.56
C GLU A 115 8.11 -21.35 -0.49
#